data_AF-X0UP72-F1
#
_entry.id   AF-X0UP72-F1
#
_cell.length_a   1.000
_cell.length_b   1.000
_cell.length_c   1.000
_cell.angle_alpha   90.00
_cell.angle_beta   90.00
_cell.angle_gamma   90.00
#
_symmetry.space_group_name_H-M   'P 1'
#
loop_
_entity.id
_entity.type
_entity.pdbx_description
1 polymer ?
#
loop_
_entity_poly.entity_id
_entity_poly.type
_entity_poly.pdbx_seq_one_letter_code
_entity_poly.pdbx_strand_id
1 'polypeptide(L)'
;TKAMISGALSSARATAIKEQHYAGIRFQKAYDPKGQLKAPQYMIFIIHDAKIKLGKQGNLSCRAVEGIEPIKLPEAVGVMDLKYGDAPIDGDDDIDDPNELRDTTTFSILFSPSGKLIIHNLWVRNRDGVNNNNSMDDVFNSLTNVKDNKIGMFLQDESSGDLRRELSRNSFIIYDRGKFRAAFERGRAWTDYLENLDAIYINPYVGTIIER
;
A
#
# COMPACT_ATOMS: atom_id res chain seq x y z
N THR A 1 -4.76 4.97 16.09
CA THR A 1 -4.44 4.43 14.73
C THR A 1 -4.74 2.96 14.57
N LYS A 2 -4.29 2.05 15.46
CA LYS A 2 -4.60 0.61 15.38
C LYS A 2 -6.09 0.30 15.18
N ALA A 3 -6.98 0.92 15.97
CA ALA A 3 -8.43 0.73 15.83
C ALA A 3 -8.98 1.16 14.46
N MET A 4 -8.46 2.26 13.90
CA MET A 4 -8.84 2.76 12.57
C MET A 4 -8.41 1.79 11.47
N ILE A 5 -7.16 1.31 11.54
CA ILE A 5 -6.65 0.29 10.61
C ILE A 5 -7.46 -1.01 10.73
N SER A 6 -7.73 -1.46 11.96
CA SER A 6 -8.55 -2.65 12.20
C SER A 6 -9.98 -2.52 11.64
N GLY A 7 -10.59 -1.34 11.76
CA GLY A 7 -11.88 -1.03 11.16
C GLY A 7 -11.86 -1.06 9.63
N ALA A 8 -10.82 -0.50 9.02
CA ALA A 8 -10.62 -0.54 7.57
C ALA A 8 -10.43 -1.98 7.06
N LEU A 9 -9.58 -2.78 7.73
CA LEU A 9 -9.36 -4.19 7.40
C LEU A 9 -10.64 -5.01 7.51
N SER A 10 -11.42 -4.80 8.58
CA SER A 10 -12.72 -5.46 8.76
C SER A 10 -13.71 -5.11 7.64
N SER A 11 -13.72 -3.85 7.23
CA SER A 11 -14.57 -3.35 6.13
C SER A 11 -14.14 -3.90 4.77
N ALA A 12 -12.83 -3.99 4.52
CA ALA A 12 -12.28 -4.58 3.29
C ALA A 12 -12.60 -6.08 3.20
N ARG A 13 -12.49 -6.81 4.32
CA ARG A 13 -12.91 -8.20 4.42
C ARG A 13 -14.41 -8.36 4.15
N ALA A 14 -15.25 -7.51 4.73
CA ALA A 14 -16.69 -7.52 4.47
C ALA A 14 -17.01 -7.23 3.00
N THR A 15 -16.26 -6.31 2.37
CA THR A 15 -16.37 -6.02 0.93
C THR A 15 -16.01 -7.24 0.09
N ALA A 16 -14.92 -7.94 0.41
CA ALA A 16 -14.53 -9.15 -0.31
C ALA A 16 -15.63 -10.24 -0.28
N ILE A 17 -16.24 -10.43 0.89
CA ILE A 17 -17.36 -11.38 1.07
C ILE A 17 -18.60 -10.93 0.32
N LYS A 18 -18.98 -9.66 0.45
CA LYS A 18 -20.22 -9.14 -0.15
C LYS A 18 -20.16 -9.16 -1.67
N GLU A 19 -19.05 -8.68 -2.24
CA GLU A 19 -18.88 -8.57 -3.68
C GLU A 19 -18.43 -9.89 -4.33
N GLN A 20 -18.12 -10.92 -3.54
CA GLN A 20 -17.56 -12.20 -4.02
C GLN A 20 -16.30 -12.02 -4.90
N HIS A 21 -15.50 -11.01 -4.57
CA HIS A 21 -14.26 -10.66 -5.24
C HIS A 21 -13.13 -10.53 -4.22
N TYR A 22 -11.88 -10.63 -4.67
CA TYR A 22 -10.76 -10.26 -3.81
C TYR A 22 -10.84 -8.76 -3.52
N ALA A 23 -10.74 -8.37 -2.25
CA ALA A 23 -10.74 -6.97 -1.84
C ALA A 23 -9.80 -6.75 -0.66
N GLY A 24 -9.33 -5.53 -0.49
CA GLY A 24 -8.24 -5.26 0.44
C GLY A 24 -8.07 -3.78 0.75
N ILE A 25 -7.02 -3.49 1.51
CA ILE A 25 -6.54 -2.14 1.77
C ILE A 25 -5.14 -2.03 1.19
N ARG A 26 -4.92 -1.04 0.34
CA ARG A 26 -3.59 -0.57 -0.03
C ARG A 26 -3.20 0.59 0.87
N PHE A 27 -2.01 0.50 1.43
CA PHE A 27 -1.33 1.64 2.03
C PHE A 27 -0.46 2.27 0.97
N GLN A 28 -0.57 3.59 0.77
CA GLN A 28 0.29 4.31 -0.16
C GLN A 28 0.38 5.77 0.26
N LYS A 29 1.56 6.36 0.06
CA LYS A 29 1.76 7.80 0.22
C LYS A 29 1.25 8.55 -1.00
N ALA A 30 0.61 9.70 -0.77
CA ALA A 30 0.27 10.60 -1.85
C ALA A 30 1.55 11.04 -2.59
N TYR A 31 1.43 11.33 -3.88
CA TYR A 31 2.56 11.89 -4.61
C TYR A 31 2.95 13.25 -4.04
N ASP A 32 4.21 13.41 -3.61
CA ASP A 32 4.76 14.68 -3.14
C ASP A 32 6.07 14.98 -3.86
N PRO A 33 6.15 16.05 -4.67
CA PRO A 33 7.40 16.45 -5.32
C PRO A 33 8.50 16.86 -4.32
N LYS A 34 8.15 17.14 -3.06
CA LYS A 34 9.10 17.43 -1.98
C LYS A 34 9.66 16.18 -1.30
N GLY A 35 9.22 14.98 -1.73
CA GLY A 35 9.75 13.69 -1.30
C GLY A 35 8.81 12.89 -0.39
N GLN A 36 9.01 11.57 -0.41
CA GLN A 36 8.17 10.57 0.27
C GLN A 36 8.17 10.69 1.80
N LEU A 37 9.19 11.27 2.43
CA LEU A 37 9.23 11.43 3.89
C LEU A 37 8.10 12.33 4.42
N LYS A 38 7.74 13.38 3.68
CA LYS A 38 6.74 14.38 4.10
C LYS A 38 5.34 14.05 3.60
N ALA A 39 5.23 13.26 2.54
CA ALA A 39 3.95 12.86 1.97
C ALA A 39 3.04 12.18 3.00
N PRO A 40 1.74 12.58 3.07
CA PRO A 40 0.76 11.86 3.87
C PRO A 40 0.50 10.47 3.30
N GLN A 41 0.29 9.50 4.19
CA GLN A 41 -0.03 8.12 3.84
C GLN A 41 -1.53 7.86 4.01
N TYR A 42 -2.09 7.03 3.13
CA TYR A 42 -3.51 6.74 3.07
C TYR A 42 -3.77 5.25 3.09
N MET A 43 -4.95 4.88 3.58
CA MET A 43 -5.58 3.58 3.34
C MET A 43 -6.55 3.73 2.19
N ILE A 44 -6.38 2.92 1.16
CA ILE A 44 -7.19 2.96 -0.06
C ILE A 44 -7.85 1.60 -0.20
N PHE A 45 -9.18 1.57 -0.25
CA PHE A 45 -9.92 0.34 -0.49
C PHE A 45 -9.71 -0.09 -1.93
N ILE A 46 -9.25 -1.32 -2.12
CA ILE A 46 -9.01 -1.90 -3.44
C ILE A 46 -9.86 -3.15 -3.65
N ILE A 47 -10.30 -3.38 -4.88
CA ILE A 47 -11.07 -4.56 -5.28
C ILE A 47 -10.54 -5.10 -6.60
N HIS A 48 -10.52 -6.42 -6.73
CA HIS A 48 -10.16 -7.09 -7.96
C HIS A 48 -11.16 -6.78 -9.08
N ASP A 49 -10.66 -6.34 -10.21
CA ASP A 49 -11.41 -6.13 -11.44
C ASP A 49 -10.83 -6.99 -12.56
N ALA A 50 -11.58 -8.02 -12.96
CA ALA A 50 -11.19 -8.94 -14.02
C ALA A 50 -11.15 -8.29 -15.42
N LYS A 51 -11.73 -7.09 -15.59
CA LYS A 51 -11.67 -6.33 -16.86
C LYS A 51 -10.29 -5.70 -17.06
N ILE A 52 -9.56 -5.45 -15.98
CA ILE A 52 -8.18 -4.96 -16.04
C ILE A 52 -7.28 -6.15 -16.38
N LYS A 53 -6.89 -6.24 -17.66
CA LYS A 53 -6.06 -7.33 -18.17
C LYS A 53 -4.58 -6.96 -18.11
N LEU A 54 -3.93 -7.23 -16.98
CA LEU A 54 -2.49 -6.99 -16.82
C LEU A 54 -1.75 -8.21 -16.33
N GLY A 55 -0.69 -8.54 -17.05
CA GLY A 55 0.25 -9.60 -16.71
C GLY A 55 -0.17 -11.00 -17.18
N LYS A 56 0.76 -11.94 -16.94
CA LYS A 56 0.56 -13.39 -17.19
C LYS A 56 -0.58 -13.91 -16.30
N GLN A 57 -1.22 -15.00 -16.74
CA GLN A 57 -2.23 -15.75 -15.97
C GLN A 57 -1.81 -15.92 -14.50
N GLY A 58 -2.70 -15.57 -13.56
CA GLY A 58 -2.51 -15.77 -12.13
C GLY A 58 -2.10 -14.55 -11.31
N ASN A 59 -2.07 -13.33 -11.85
CA ASN A 59 -1.97 -12.10 -11.04
C ASN A 59 -3.35 -11.45 -10.89
N LEU A 60 -3.61 -10.87 -9.73
CA LEU A 60 -4.81 -10.06 -9.54
C LEU A 60 -4.57 -8.66 -10.09
N SER A 61 -5.57 -8.10 -10.75
CA SER A 61 -5.60 -6.68 -11.08
C SER A 61 -6.66 -6.02 -10.24
N CYS A 62 -6.28 -5.01 -9.49
CA CYS A 62 -7.12 -4.30 -8.56
C CYS A 62 -7.19 -2.82 -8.95
N ARG A 63 -8.30 -2.20 -8.58
CA ARG A 63 -8.52 -0.75 -8.65
C ARG A 63 -9.10 -0.27 -7.34
N ALA A 64 -9.19 1.05 -7.17
CA ALA A 64 -9.93 1.63 -6.06
C ALA A 64 -11.40 1.19 -6.10
N VAL A 65 -11.99 0.94 -4.92
CA VAL A 65 -13.43 0.72 -4.77
C VAL A 65 -14.16 2.03 -5.08
N GLU A 66 -15.17 1.97 -5.96
CA GLU A 66 -15.95 3.16 -6.31
C GLU A 66 -16.75 3.68 -5.12
N GLY A 67 -16.79 5.01 -4.98
CA GLY A 67 -17.56 5.68 -3.93
C GLY A 67 -16.94 5.61 -2.53
N ILE A 68 -15.74 5.05 -2.38
CA ILE A 68 -14.99 5.06 -1.12
C ILE A 68 -13.78 5.96 -1.26
N GLU A 69 -13.77 7.08 -0.54
CA GLU A 69 -12.64 7.98 -0.53
C GLU A 69 -11.43 7.39 0.21
N PRO A 70 -10.19 7.66 -0.27
CA PRO A 70 -8.96 7.34 0.46
C PRO A 70 -8.95 7.92 1.88
N ILE A 71 -8.64 7.08 2.88
CA ILE A 71 -8.63 7.50 4.29
C ILE A 71 -7.21 7.91 4.69
N LYS A 72 -7.00 9.20 4.97
CA LYS A 72 -5.71 9.73 5.43
C LYS A 72 -5.34 9.16 6.81
N LEU A 73 -4.12 8.63 6.95
CA LEU A 73 -3.57 8.27 8.26
C LEU A 73 -3.23 9.54 9.08
N PRO A 74 -3.28 9.47 10.43
CA PRO A 74 -2.87 10.59 11.28
C PRO A 74 -1.46 11.10 10.94
N GLU A 75 -1.24 12.41 11.02
CA GLU A 75 -0.01 13.02 10.50
C GLU A 75 1.28 12.52 11.16
N ALA A 76 1.21 12.15 12.44
CA ALA A 76 2.34 11.61 13.19
C ALA A 76 2.60 10.13 12.91
N VAL A 77 1.74 9.43 12.18
CA VAL A 77 1.76 7.96 12.06
C VAL A 77 1.98 7.52 10.62
N GLY A 78 2.84 6.52 10.45
CA GLY A 78 3.04 5.80 9.19
C GLY A 78 2.96 4.29 9.41
N VAL A 79 2.83 3.56 8.32
CA VAL A 79 2.93 2.10 8.26
C VAL A 79 3.93 1.67 7.20
N MET A 80 4.57 0.54 7.45
CA MET A 80 5.62 -0.03 6.60
C MET A 80 5.59 -1.55 6.69
N ASP A 81 5.80 -2.26 5.59
CA ASP A 81 5.81 -3.73 5.58
C ASP A 81 7.19 -4.36 5.84
N LEU A 82 8.24 -3.54 5.89
CA LEU A 82 9.64 -3.93 6.03
C LEU A 82 10.12 -4.88 4.93
N LYS A 83 9.64 -4.66 3.70
CA LYS A 83 10.08 -5.37 2.50
C LYS A 83 10.42 -4.43 1.36
N TYR A 84 11.55 -4.67 0.70
CA TYR A 84 11.85 -4.10 -0.62
C TYR A 84 11.71 -5.21 -1.66
N GLY A 85 10.65 -5.16 -2.46
CA GLY A 85 10.26 -6.31 -3.28
C GLY A 85 9.93 -7.52 -2.40
N ASP A 86 10.74 -8.58 -2.44
CA ASP A 86 10.59 -9.75 -1.56
C ASP A 86 11.68 -9.85 -0.46
N ALA A 87 12.68 -8.98 -0.51
CA ALA A 87 13.79 -8.95 0.45
C ALA A 87 13.36 -8.27 1.77
N PRO A 88 13.74 -8.80 2.95
CA PRO A 88 13.58 -8.11 4.22
C PRO A 88 14.42 -6.82 4.25
N ILE A 89 13.92 -5.82 4.96
CA ILE A 89 14.74 -4.72 5.48
C ILE A 89 15.31 -5.19 6.82
N ASP A 90 16.62 -5.35 6.93
CA ASP A 90 17.29 -5.76 8.17
C ASP A 90 18.60 -5.00 8.49
N GLY A 91 18.92 -3.97 7.70
CA GLY A 91 19.98 -3.01 7.96
C GLY A 91 19.64 -1.57 7.57
N ASP A 92 20.51 -0.63 7.95
CA ASP A 92 20.35 0.78 7.58
C ASP A 92 20.50 1.00 6.07
N ASP A 93 21.40 0.25 5.43
CA ASP A 93 21.68 0.29 3.99
C ASP A 93 20.53 -0.30 3.13
N ASP A 94 19.53 -0.95 3.74
CA ASP A 94 18.36 -1.47 3.03
C ASP A 94 17.22 -0.44 2.92
N ILE A 95 17.33 0.67 3.66
CA ILE A 95 16.29 1.70 3.76
C ILE A 95 16.93 3.09 3.81
N ASP A 96 17.82 3.38 2.86
CA ASP A 96 18.52 4.64 2.71
C ASP A 96 18.15 5.40 1.40
N ASP A 97 17.51 4.71 0.45
CA ASP A 97 17.10 5.27 -0.83
C ASP A 97 15.59 5.63 -0.87
N PRO A 98 15.20 6.73 -1.55
CA PRO A 98 13.79 7.08 -1.70
C PRO A 98 12.91 6.01 -2.36
N ASN A 99 13.46 5.13 -3.20
CA ASN A 99 12.70 4.04 -3.81
C ASN A 99 12.39 2.94 -2.80
N GLU A 100 13.35 2.58 -1.93
CA GLU A 100 13.14 1.63 -0.83
C GLU A 100 12.08 2.14 0.12
N LEU A 101 12.16 3.42 0.49
CA LEU A 101 11.13 4.07 1.31
C LEU A 101 9.75 4.06 0.63
N ARG A 102 9.71 4.27 -0.69
CA ARG A 102 8.44 4.26 -1.44
C ARG A 102 7.84 2.86 -1.48
N ASP A 103 8.64 1.84 -1.79
CA ASP A 103 8.21 0.44 -1.87
C ASP A 103 7.73 -0.06 -0.50
N THR A 104 8.54 0.10 0.54
CA THR A 104 8.21 -0.37 1.90
C THR A 104 6.98 0.33 2.52
N THR A 105 6.65 1.55 2.06
CA THR A 105 5.44 2.30 2.50
C THR A 105 4.27 2.18 1.54
N THR A 106 4.40 1.35 0.50
CA THR A 106 3.38 1.04 -0.49
C THR A 106 3.15 -0.46 -0.57
N PHE A 107 2.09 -0.95 0.09
CA PHE A 107 1.78 -2.37 0.14
C PHE A 107 0.30 -2.61 0.36
N SER A 108 -0.19 -3.81 0.05
CA SER A 108 -1.59 -4.18 0.22
C SER A 108 -1.79 -5.36 1.17
N ILE A 109 -2.89 -5.30 1.93
CA ILE A 109 -3.46 -6.45 2.65
C ILE A 109 -4.69 -6.90 1.88
N LEU A 110 -4.79 -8.19 1.56
CA LEU A 110 -5.81 -8.71 0.66
C LEU A 110 -6.62 -9.84 1.29
N PHE A 111 -7.93 -9.83 1.06
CA PHE A 111 -8.88 -10.87 1.46
C PHE A 111 -9.48 -11.56 0.23
N SER A 112 -9.68 -12.87 0.33
CA SER A 112 -10.40 -13.68 -0.65
C SER A 112 -11.91 -13.43 -0.62
N PRO A 113 -12.67 -13.89 -1.63
CA PRO A 113 -14.15 -13.90 -1.60
C PRO A 113 -14.76 -14.61 -0.38
N SER A 114 -14.01 -15.51 0.27
CA SER A 114 -14.41 -16.18 1.51
C SER A 114 -14.02 -15.41 2.79
N GLY A 115 -13.42 -14.23 2.65
CA GLY A 115 -12.99 -13.39 3.76
C GLY A 115 -11.72 -13.86 4.46
N LYS A 116 -10.96 -14.78 3.86
CA LYS A 116 -9.64 -15.19 4.39
C LYS A 116 -8.58 -14.22 3.89
N LEU A 117 -7.66 -13.82 4.74
CA LEU A 117 -6.48 -13.08 4.28
C LEU A 117 -5.63 -14.00 3.42
N ILE A 118 -5.09 -13.45 2.34
CA ILE A 118 -4.23 -14.17 1.41
C ILE A 118 -2.98 -13.35 1.08
N ILE A 119 -1.93 -14.08 0.74
CA ILE A 119 -0.70 -13.54 0.16
C ILE A 119 -0.76 -13.86 -1.33
N HIS A 120 -0.89 -12.84 -2.18
CA HIS A 120 -1.07 -13.00 -3.62
C HIS A 120 -0.45 -11.83 -4.37
N ASN A 121 0.09 -12.10 -5.56
CA ASN A 121 0.60 -11.05 -6.43
C ASN A 121 -0.56 -10.22 -6.99
N LEU A 122 -0.44 -8.89 -6.90
CA LEU A 122 -1.42 -7.97 -7.44
C LEU A 122 -0.78 -6.76 -8.13
N TRP A 123 -1.55 -6.20 -9.07
CA TRP A 123 -1.35 -4.89 -9.67
C TRP A 123 -2.46 -3.97 -9.21
N VAL A 124 -2.13 -2.75 -8.77
CA VAL A 124 -3.10 -1.70 -8.44
C VAL A 124 -3.05 -0.61 -9.49
N ARG A 125 -4.19 -0.36 -10.14
CA ARG A 125 -4.27 0.40 -11.39
C ARG A 125 -5.41 1.40 -11.37
N ASN A 126 -5.35 2.36 -12.29
CA ASN A 126 -6.50 3.18 -12.59
C ASN A 126 -7.72 2.32 -13.00
N ARG A 127 -8.92 2.86 -12.82
CA ARG A 127 -10.20 2.18 -13.10
C ARG A 127 -10.34 1.70 -14.55
N ASP A 128 -9.64 2.33 -15.49
CA ASP A 128 -9.66 1.97 -16.92
C ASP A 128 -8.62 0.90 -17.27
N GLY A 129 -7.72 0.55 -16.35
CA GLY A 129 -6.66 -0.43 -16.51
C GLY A 129 -5.51 -0.02 -17.45
N VAL A 130 -5.52 1.21 -17.98
CA VAL A 130 -4.59 1.66 -19.03
C VAL A 130 -3.24 2.13 -18.48
N ASN A 131 -2.15 1.99 -19.23
CA ASN A 131 -0.80 2.46 -18.88
C ASN A 131 -0.42 3.79 -19.57
N ASN A 132 -1.42 4.53 -20.06
CA ASN A 132 -1.23 5.81 -20.71
C ASN A 132 -1.92 6.92 -19.91
N ASN A 133 -1.88 8.14 -20.45
CA ASN A 133 -2.42 9.32 -19.76
C ASN A 133 -3.92 9.57 -20.05
N ASN A 134 -4.63 8.60 -20.62
CA ASN A 134 -6.03 8.78 -21.03
C ASN A 134 -7.04 8.53 -19.92
N SER A 135 -6.63 7.88 -18.81
CA SER A 135 -7.53 7.64 -17.69
C SER A 135 -7.80 8.93 -16.92
N MET A 136 -9.08 9.17 -16.61
CA MET A 136 -9.54 10.26 -15.75
C MET A 136 -9.73 9.81 -14.29
N ASP A 137 -9.17 8.67 -13.91
CA ASP A 137 -9.24 8.19 -12.53
C ASP A 137 -8.52 9.15 -11.59
N ASP A 138 -9.26 9.62 -10.60
CA ASP A 138 -8.81 10.57 -9.58
C ASP A 138 -8.10 9.88 -8.40
N VAL A 139 -8.18 8.56 -8.29
CA VAL A 139 -7.49 7.80 -7.23
C VAL A 139 -6.11 7.34 -7.68
N PHE A 140 -6.03 6.32 -8.53
CA PHE A 140 -4.77 5.79 -9.06
C PHE A 140 -4.59 6.24 -10.51
N ASN A 141 -3.39 6.72 -10.88
CA ASN A 141 -3.14 7.10 -12.27
C ASN A 141 -1.65 7.04 -12.62
N SER A 142 -1.32 7.26 -13.90
CA SER A 142 0.06 7.33 -14.38
C SER A 142 0.82 8.48 -13.72
N LEU A 143 2.16 8.42 -13.70
CA LEU A 143 2.99 9.48 -13.13
C LEU A 143 2.68 10.85 -13.75
N THR A 144 2.52 10.94 -15.07
CA THR A 144 2.18 12.20 -15.75
C THR A 144 0.83 12.74 -15.26
N ASN A 145 -0.16 11.87 -15.12
CA ASN A 145 -1.50 12.30 -14.70
C ASN A 145 -1.54 12.73 -13.22
N VAL A 146 -0.75 12.10 -12.37
CA VAL A 146 -0.63 12.48 -10.95
C VAL A 146 0.22 13.73 -10.78
N LYS A 147 1.38 13.79 -11.44
CA LYS A 147 2.37 14.84 -11.27
C LYS A 147 2.02 16.11 -12.03
N ASP A 148 1.72 16.01 -13.32
CA ASP A 148 1.65 17.15 -14.22
C ASP A 148 0.20 17.57 -14.47
N ASN A 149 -0.68 16.63 -14.77
CA ASN A 149 -2.10 16.94 -15.05
C ASN A 149 -2.97 17.06 -13.79
N LYS A 150 -2.47 16.64 -12.62
CA LYS A 150 -3.16 16.71 -11.32
C LYS A 150 -4.54 16.03 -11.30
N ILE A 151 -4.64 14.89 -12.01
CA ILE A 151 -5.86 14.08 -12.09
C ILE A 151 -5.89 13.09 -10.93
N GLY A 152 -4.93 12.17 -10.90
CA GLY A 152 -4.85 11.13 -9.87
C GLY A 152 -4.12 11.60 -8.60
N MET A 153 -4.48 11.01 -7.46
CA MET A 153 -3.80 11.26 -6.18
C MET A 153 -2.60 10.34 -5.94
N PHE A 154 -2.69 9.09 -6.40
CA PHE A 154 -1.73 8.02 -6.15
C PHE A 154 -1.17 7.47 -7.46
N LEU A 155 0.10 7.09 -7.43
CA LEU A 155 0.72 6.38 -8.54
C LEU A 155 0.14 4.98 -8.66
N GLN A 156 -0.20 4.58 -9.87
CA GLN A 156 -0.52 3.21 -10.21
C GLN A 156 0.74 2.34 -10.36
N ASP A 157 0.58 1.02 -10.27
CA ASP A 157 1.64 0.07 -10.57
C ASP A 157 1.89 -0.02 -12.08
N GLU A 158 3.15 0.01 -12.50
CA GLU A 158 3.59 -0.15 -13.88
C GLU A 158 4.87 -0.97 -13.97
N SER A 159 5.02 -1.80 -15.02
CA SER A 159 6.20 -2.67 -15.17
C SER A 159 7.52 -1.89 -15.28
N SER A 160 7.49 -0.71 -15.87
CA SER A 160 8.62 0.21 -16.01
C SER A 160 8.52 1.41 -15.07
N GLY A 161 7.55 1.41 -14.16
CA GLY A 161 7.25 2.53 -13.29
C GLY A 161 7.95 2.47 -11.95
N ASP A 162 7.68 3.52 -11.19
CA ASP A 162 8.12 3.79 -9.84
C ASP A 162 7.56 2.81 -8.79
N LEU A 163 6.40 2.24 -9.09
CA LEU A 163 5.76 1.17 -8.34
C LEU A 163 5.51 0.01 -9.30
N ARG A 164 5.82 -1.20 -8.86
CA ARG A 164 5.66 -2.43 -9.64
C ARG A 164 4.62 -3.32 -8.99
N ARG A 165 4.35 -4.45 -9.62
CA ARG A 165 3.57 -5.54 -9.00
C ARG A 165 4.15 -5.88 -7.64
N GLU A 166 3.28 -5.98 -6.65
CA GLU A 166 3.63 -6.34 -5.29
C GLU A 166 2.99 -7.67 -4.88
N LEU A 167 3.57 -8.32 -3.88
CA LEU A 167 2.99 -9.45 -3.17
C LEU A 167 2.26 -8.91 -1.93
N SER A 168 0.96 -9.19 -1.79
CA SER A 168 0.20 -8.73 -0.61
C SER A 168 0.80 -9.25 0.70
N ARG A 169 0.66 -8.47 1.76
CA ARG A 169 1.28 -8.72 3.06
C ARG A 169 0.29 -9.24 4.09
N ASN A 170 0.83 -9.84 5.14
CA ASN A 170 0.09 -10.27 6.32
C ASN A 170 0.59 -9.60 7.61
N SER A 171 1.62 -8.75 7.50
CA SER A 171 2.20 -8.01 8.60
C SER A 171 2.73 -6.66 8.16
N PHE A 172 2.81 -5.73 9.10
CA PHE A 172 3.40 -4.40 8.93
C PHE A 172 3.76 -3.84 10.31
N ILE A 173 4.55 -2.79 10.36
CA ILE A 173 4.79 -2.00 11.58
C ILE A 173 4.00 -0.69 11.54
N ILE A 174 3.69 -0.14 12.71
CA ILE A 174 3.21 1.24 12.86
C ILE A 174 4.33 2.05 13.49
N TYR A 175 4.70 3.15 12.86
CA TYR A 175 5.81 3.99 13.30
C TYR A 175 5.40 5.46 13.45
N ASP A 176 6.13 6.18 14.31
CA ASP A 176 6.06 7.64 14.44
C ASP A 176 6.88 8.29 13.33
N ARG A 177 6.23 9.11 12.51
CA ARG A 177 6.84 9.73 11.32
C ARG A 177 7.93 10.73 11.67
N GLY A 178 7.84 11.40 12.81
CA GLY A 178 8.86 12.34 13.27
C GLY A 178 10.14 11.63 13.68
N LYS A 179 10.00 10.58 14.50
CA LYS A 179 11.12 9.73 14.93
C LYS A 179 11.78 9.02 13.75
N PHE A 180 10.97 8.41 12.87
CA PHE A 180 11.47 7.75 11.67
C PHE A 180 12.25 8.72 10.80
N ARG A 181 11.69 9.90 10.51
CA ARG A 181 12.35 10.91 9.68
C ARG A 181 13.69 11.35 10.26
N ALA A 182 13.78 11.59 11.56
CA ALA A 182 15.02 11.97 12.21
C ALA A 182 16.09 10.86 12.17
N ALA A 183 15.69 9.59 12.21
CA ALA A 183 16.59 8.45 12.07
C ALA A 183 17.04 8.26 10.60
N PHE A 184 16.11 8.34 9.66
CA PHE A 184 16.36 8.23 8.22
C PHE A 184 17.29 9.34 7.70
N GLU A 185 17.07 10.60 8.10
CA GLU A 185 17.94 11.71 7.70
C GLU A 185 19.39 11.59 8.24
N ARG A 186 19.63 10.69 9.20
CA ARG A 186 20.96 10.37 9.74
C ARG A 186 21.56 9.08 9.15
N GLY A 187 20.89 8.45 8.18
CA GLY A 187 21.28 7.15 7.63
C GLY A 187 21.24 6.02 8.66
N ARG A 188 20.38 6.13 9.68
CA ARG A 188 20.26 5.17 10.78
C ARG A 188 18.82 4.77 11.07
N ALA A 189 18.01 4.66 10.01
CA ALA A 189 16.58 4.38 10.15
C ALA A 189 16.32 3.04 10.84
N TRP A 190 17.10 2.01 10.50
CA TRP A 190 16.95 0.68 11.05
C TRP A 190 17.46 0.61 12.49
N THR A 191 18.76 0.87 12.68
CA THR A 191 19.45 0.67 13.98
C THR A 191 18.94 1.60 15.07
N ASP A 192 18.73 2.88 14.78
CA ASP A 192 18.26 3.82 15.80
C ASP A 192 16.73 3.72 16.03
N TYR A 193 15.95 3.04 15.17
CA TYR A 193 14.49 3.10 15.26
C TYR A 193 13.71 1.84 14.85
N LEU A 194 13.75 1.41 13.58
CA LEU A 194 12.83 0.40 13.07
C LEU A 194 12.99 -0.98 13.74
N GLU A 195 14.23 -1.39 14.07
CA GLU A 195 14.50 -2.71 14.68
C GLU A 195 13.81 -2.90 16.04
N ASN A 196 13.45 -1.78 16.68
CA ASN A 196 12.84 -1.74 18.02
C ASN A 196 11.30 -1.70 17.98
N LEU A 197 10.69 -1.78 16.79
CA LEU A 197 9.23 -1.71 16.63
C LEU A 197 8.60 -3.10 16.55
N ASP A 198 7.46 -3.27 17.22
CA ASP A 198 6.69 -4.50 17.14
C ASP A 198 5.97 -4.63 15.80
N ALA A 199 6.17 -5.77 15.13
CA ALA A 199 5.40 -6.16 13.98
C ALA A 199 3.94 -6.47 14.37
N ILE A 200 3.02 -5.89 13.61
CA ILE A 200 1.60 -6.19 13.68
C ILE A 200 1.30 -7.30 12.67
N TYR A 201 0.70 -8.39 13.14
CA TYR A 201 0.25 -9.48 12.28
C TYR A 201 -1.26 -9.46 12.12
N ILE A 202 -1.75 -9.98 11.00
CA ILE A 202 -3.17 -10.09 10.71
C ILE A 202 -3.56 -11.56 10.68
N ASN A 203 -4.59 -11.92 11.44
CA ASN A 203 -5.10 -13.29 11.50
C ASN A 203 -5.61 -13.74 10.12
N PRO A 204 -5.10 -14.87 9.58
CA PRO A 204 -5.53 -15.34 8.26
C PRO A 204 -7.01 -15.66 8.11
N TYR A 205 -7.70 -16.04 9.19
CA TYR A 205 -9.07 -16.54 9.15
C TYR A 205 -10.11 -15.47 9.44
N VAL A 206 -9.81 -14.57 10.38
CA VAL A 206 -10.75 -13.54 10.83
C VAL A 206 -10.35 -12.14 10.39
N GLY A 207 -9.14 -11.94 9.87
CA GLY A 207 -8.68 -10.63 9.36
C GLY A 207 -8.45 -9.58 10.44
N THR A 208 -8.40 -9.99 11.72
CA THR A 208 -8.15 -9.11 12.85
C THR A 208 -6.66 -8.98 13.13
N ILE A 209 -6.26 -7.83 13.65
CA ILE A 209 -4.90 -7.64 14.17
C ILE A 209 -4.66 -8.60 15.34
N ILE A 210 -3.49 -9.25 15.35
CA ILE A 210 -2.97 -10.04 16.46
C ILE A 210 -1.70 -9.34 16.98
N GLU A 211 -1.63 -9.13 18.29
CA GLU A 211 -0.42 -8.67 18.96
C GLU A 211 0.41 -9.89 19.37
N ARG A 212 1.74 -9.77 19.26
CA ARG A 212 2.67 -10.83 19.62
C ARG A 212 2.96 -10.84 21.11
#